data_AF-A0A834HRC1-F1
#
_entry.id   AF-A0A834HRC1-F1
#
_cell.length_a   1.000
_cell.length_b   1.000
_cell.length_c   1.000
_cell.angle_alpha   90.00
_cell.angle_beta   90.00
_cell.angle_gamma   90.00
#
_symmetry.space_group_name_H-M   'P 1'
#
loop_
_entity.id
_entity.type
_entity.pdbx_description
1 polymer ?
#
loop_
_entity_poly.entity_id
_entity_poly.type
_entity_poly.pdbx_seq_one_letter_code
_entity_poly.pdbx_strand_id
1 'polypeptide(L)'
;MPYDGPYEVISRSKKVFILLMRGKQVPVSIDRLKPAYCINDNLRPRESDLDDDGIVVVATQQSPDPHSPPQLRRSARRVRFPDRYQAGFP
;
A
#
# COMPACT_ATOMS: atom_id res chain seq x y z
N MET A 1 -26.40 3.46 -1.12
CA MET A 1 -25.03 3.50 -0.55
C MET A 1 -24.16 4.36 -1.46
N PRO A 2 -23.23 5.18 -0.94
CA PRO A 2 -22.48 6.18 -1.72
C PRO A 2 -21.35 5.61 -2.60
N TYR A 3 -20.93 4.37 -2.35
CA TYR A 3 -19.96 3.63 -3.15
C TYR A 3 -20.64 2.41 -3.75
N ASP A 4 -20.23 2.06 -4.97
CA ASP A 4 -20.73 0.91 -5.71
C ASP A 4 -19.63 -0.14 -5.83
N GLY A 5 -19.96 -1.39 -5.47
CA GLY A 5 -19.22 -2.62 -5.71
C GLY A 5 -17.73 -2.70 -5.30
N PRO A 6 -17.22 -3.91 -5.04
CA PRO A 6 -15.80 -4.19 -5.22
C PRO A 6 -15.53 -4.34 -6.72
N TYR A 7 -14.56 -3.58 -7.23
CA TYR A 7 -14.13 -3.66 -8.62
C TYR A 7 -12.65 -4.02 -8.72
N GLU A 8 -12.32 -4.89 -9.67
CA GLU A 8 -10.94 -5.25 -9.95
C GLU A 8 -10.20 -4.06 -10.57
N VAL A 9 -8.96 -3.86 -10.13
CA VAL A 9 -8.08 -2.80 -10.64
C VAL A 9 -7.16 -3.39 -11.70
N ILE A 10 -7.32 -2.93 -12.96
CA ILE A 10 -6.48 -3.36 -14.09
C ILE A 10 -5.15 -2.59 -14.14
N SER A 11 -5.16 -1.30 -13.82
CA SER A 11 -3.96 -0.46 -13.82
C SER A 11 -4.03 0.65 -12.78
N ARG A 12 -2.88 1.00 -12.20
CA ARG A 12 -2.73 2.03 -11.16
C ARG A 12 -1.81 3.15 -11.64
N SER A 13 -2.30 4.39 -11.59
CA SER A 13 -1.51 5.60 -11.72
C SER A 13 -1.68 6.48 -10.48
N LYS A 14 -0.84 7.51 -10.33
CA LYS A 14 -0.81 8.37 -9.13
C LYS A 14 -2.15 9.01 -8.76
N LYS A 15 -2.98 9.34 -9.75
CA LYS A 15 -4.26 10.04 -9.55
C LYS A 15 -5.47 9.29 -10.09
N VAL A 16 -5.25 8.32 -10.98
CA VAL A 16 -6.29 7.64 -11.75
C VAL A 16 -6.01 6.14 -11.74
N PHE A 17 -7.06 5.35 -11.59
CA PHE A 17 -7.06 3.90 -11.63
C PHE A 17 -7.96 3.45 -12.77
N ILE A 18 -7.58 2.39 -13.46
CA ILE A 18 -8.45 1.76 -14.45
C ILE A 18 -9.10 0.56 -13.78
N LEU A 19 -10.43 0.61 -13.62
CA LEU A 19 -11.23 -0.45 -13.03
C LEU A 19 -11.90 -1.28 -14.12
N LEU A 20 -12.09 -2.58 -13.88
CA LEU A 20 -12.95 -3.42 -14.70
C LEU A 20 -14.39 -3.36 -14.16
N MET A 21 -15.21 -2.51 -14.77
CA MET A 21 -16.62 -2.37 -14.42
C MET A 21 -17.47 -2.93 -15.56
N ARG A 22 -18.22 -4.00 -15.29
CA ARG A 22 -19.15 -4.62 -16.27
C ARG A 22 -18.46 -4.98 -17.60
N GLY A 23 -17.24 -5.53 -17.51
CA GLY A 23 -16.44 -5.91 -18.67
C GLY A 23 -15.79 -4.74 -19.43
N LYS A 24 -15.90 -3.51 -18.92
CA LYS A 24 -15.29 -2.32 -19.53
C LYS A 24 -14.21 -1.75 -18.62
N GLN A 25 -13.15 -1.25 -19.24
CA GLN A 25 -12.09 -0.52 -18.56
C GLN A 25 -12.53 0.93 -18.35
N VAL A 26 -12.66 1.34 -17.09
CA VAL A 26 -13.16 2.67 -16.73
C VAL A 26 -12.14 3.42 -15.88
N PRO A 27 -11.72 4.63 -16.27
CA PRO A 27 -10.81 5.45 -15.49
C PRO A 27 -11.55 6.15 -14.33
N VAL A 28 -11.06 5.99 -13.11
CA VAL A 28 -11.61 6.59 -11.89
C VAL A 28 -10.50 7.28 -11.10
N SER A 29 -10.78 8.45 -10.52
CA SER A 29 -9.80 9.17 -9.70
C SER A 29 -9.66 8.55 -8.30
N ILE A 30 -8.48 8.67 -7.69
CA ILE A 30 -8.20 8.09 -6.37
C ILE A 30 -9.19 8.54 -5.28
N ASP A 31 -9.70 9.77 -5.34
CA ASP A 31 -10.63 10.32 -4.35
C ASP A 31 -12.00 9.61 -4.34
N ARG A 32 -12.33 8.88 -5.42
CA ARG A 32 -13.59 8.14 -5.58
C ARG A 32 -13.44 6.64 -5.30
N LEU A 33 -12.26 6.20 -4.85
CA LEU A 33 -11.98 4.79 -4.56
C LEU A 33 -12.00 4.54 -3.06
N LYS A 34 -12.49 3.36 -2.71
CA LYS A 34 -12.33 2.78 -1.38
C LYS A 34 -11.76 1.38 -1.55
N PRO A 35 -10.77 0.96 -0.74
CA PRO A 35 -10.28 -0.41 -0.79
C PRO A 35 -11.40 -1.38 -0.41
N ALA A 36 -11.49 -2.48 -1.16
CA ALA A 36 -12.33 -3.63 -0.84
C ALA A 36 -11.42 -4.74 -0.32
N TYR A 37 -11.61 -5.12 0.94
CA TYR A 37 -10.92 -6.28 1.51
C TYR A 37 -11.74 -7.52 1.20
N CYS A 38 -11.22 -8.37 0.32
CA CYS A 38 -11.81 -9.66 -0.01
C CYS A 38 -11.01 -10.76 0.70
N ILE A 39 -11.70 -11.72 1.32
CA ILE A 39 -11.07 -12.94 1.81
C ILE A 39 -10.81 -13.80 0.57
N ASN A 40 -9.53 -14.02 0.24
CA ASN A 40 -9.17 -14.93 -0.84
C ASN A 40 -9.21 -16.36 -0.31
N ASP A 41 -10.22 -17.13 -0.69
CA ASP A 41 -10.30 -18.58 -0.37
C ASP A 41 -9.20 -19.40 -1.06
N ASN A 42 -8.44 -18.77 -1.97
CA ASN A 42 -7.29 -19.33 -2.68
C ASN A 42 -6.01 -19.42 -1.82
N LEU A 43 -6.08 -19.12 -0.53
CA LEU A 43 -5.05 -19.50 0.44
C LEU A 43 -5.14 -21.00 0.83
N ARG A 44 -5.71 -21.86 -0.01
CA ARG A 44 -5.33 -23.28 0.08
C ARG A 44 -3.85 -23.32 -0.29
N PRO A 45 -2.95 -23.74 0.62
CA PRO A 45 -1.57 -23.97 0.25
C PRO A 45 -1.60 -24.89 -0.97
N ARG A 46 -0.97 -24.46 -2.07
CA ARG A 46 -0.68 -25.38 -3.15
C ARG A 46 0.21 -26.44 -2.53
N GLU A 47 -0.30 -27.65 -2.34
CA GLU A 47 0.41 -28.76 -1.68
C GLU A 47 1.67 -29.21 -2.44
N SER A 48 2.02 -28.53 -3.54
CA SER A 48 3.16 -28.80 -4.41
C SER A 48 4.41 -27.96 -4.12
N ASP A 49 4.35 -26.96 -3.23
CA ASP A 49 5.50 -26.11 -2.88
C ASP A 49 5.96 -26.37 -1.43
N LEU A 50 5.97 -27.62 -1.00
CA LEU A 50 6.54 -28.04 0.28
C LEU A 50 8.00 -28.41 0.09
N ASP A 51 8.90 -27.47 0.36
CA ASP A 51 10.28 -27.78 0.74
C ASP A 51 10.30 -28.19 2.23
N ASP A 52 11.21 -29.11 2.59
CA ASP A 52 11.37 -29.87 3.86
C ASP A 52 11.44 -29.06 5.17
N ASP A 53 11.30 -27.73 5.14
CA ASP A 53 11.39 -26.84 6.31
C ASP A 53 10.14 -25.97 6.55
N GLY A 54 9.08 -26.11 5.74
CA GLY A 54 7.75 -25.55 6.08
C GLY A 54 7.66 -24.02 6.15
N ILE A 55 8.52 -23.28 5.45
CA ILE A 55 8.47 -21.81 5.42
C ILE A 55 7.72 -21.30 4.18
N VAL A 56 6.59 -20.64 4.41
CA VAL A 56 5.80 -19.94 3.38
C VAL A 56 6.60 -18.76 2.82
N VAL A 57 7.00 -18.83 1.56
CA VAL A 57 7.64 -17.72 0.83
C VAL A 57 6.57 -16.67 0.46
N VAL A 58 6.20 -15.82 1.43
CA VAL A 58 5.44 -14.60 1.15
C VAL A 58 6.37 -13.68 0.37
N ALA A 59 6.06 -13.44 -0.91
CA ALA A 59 6.79 -12.47 -1.74
C ALA A 59 6.94 -11.15 -0.97
N THR A 60 8.19 -10.87 -0.58
CA THR A 60 8.58 -9.76 0.27
C THR A 60 8.19 -8.46 -0.45
N GLN A 61 7.15 -7.80 0.07
CA GLN A 61 6.94 -6.39 -0.21
C GLN A 61 8.23 -5.69 0.24
N GLN A 62 8.93 -5.07 -0.71
CA GLN A 62 10.15 -4.30 -0.45
C GLN A 62 9.93 -3.36 0.74
N SER A 63 10.52 -3.74 1.86
CA SER A 63 10.81 -2.86 2.98
C SER A 63 11.56 -1.64 2.42
N PRO A 64 11.18 -0.40 2.73
CA PRO A 64 11.99 0.74 2.33
C PRO A 64 13.38 0.59 2.98
N ASP A 65 14.43 0.62 2.15
CA ASP A 65 15.81 0.53 2.60
C ASP A 65 16.07 1.52 3.76
N PRO A 66 16.59 1.05 4.91
CA PRO A 66 16.91 1.91 6.05
C PRO A 66 18.04 2.92 5.76
N HIS A 67 18.67 2.83 4.58
CA HIS A 67 19.79 3.70 4.17
C HIS A 67 19.43 4.73 3.10
N SER A 68 18.18 4.85 2.68
CA SER A 68 17.80 5.92 1.75
C SER A 68 17.73 7.27 2.49
N PRO A 69 18.43 8.32 2.02
CA PRO A 69 18.27 9.64 2.61
C PRO A 69 16.82 10.10 2.45
N PRO A 70 16.23 10.79 3.45
CA PRO A 70 14.84 11.21 3.37
C PRO A 70 14.66 12.04 2.08
N GLN A 71 13.71 11.66 1.23
CA GLN A 71 13.35 12.46 0.07
C GLN A 71 12.67 13.76 0.55
N LEU A 72 13.43 14.84 0.67
CA LEU A 72 12.87 16.15 1.02
C LEU A 72 12.15 16.75 -0.19
N ARG A 73 10.88 17.12 0.00
CA ARG A 73 10.13 17.94 -0.96
C ARG A 73 10.62 19.39 -0.89
N ARG A 74 10.42 20.12 -2.00
CA ARG A 74 10.91 21.49 -2.28
C ARG A 74 10.79 22.52 -1.14
N SER A 75 9.89 22.35 -0.17
CA SER A 75 9.79 23.20 1.02
C SER A 75 10.23 22.45 2.27
N ALA A 76 11.54 22.21 2.36
CA ALA A 76 12.24 21.56 3.47
C ALA A 76 12.15 22.33 4.81
N ARG A 77 10.93 22.65 5.29
CA ARG A 77 10.73 23.31 6.59
C ARG A 77 10.86 22.28 7.70
N ARG A 78 11.99 22.34 8.39
CA ARG A 78 12.25 21.59 9.62
C ARG A 78 11.71 22.39 10.81
N VAL A 79 10.79 21.80 11.58
CA VAL A 79 10.31 22.41 12.83
C VAL A 79 11.44 22.38 13.86
N ARG A 80 11.73 23.53 14.46
CA ARG A 80 12.65 23.68 15.59
C ARG A 80 11.82 23.79 16.85
N PHE A 81 11.93 22.80 17.74
CA PHE A 81 11.33 22.88 19.06
C PHE A 81 12.26 23.68 19.98
N PRO A 82 11.78 24.74 20.65
CA PRO A 82 12.55 25.46 21.65
C PRO A 82 13.03 24.50 22.75
N ASP A 83 14.29 24.64 23.19
CA ASP A 83 14.94 23.72 24.13
C ASP A 83 14.15 23.52 25.43
N ARG A 84 13.38 24.53 25.86
CA ARG A 84 12.51 24.45 27.06
C ARG A 84 11.44 23.36 27.02
N TYR A 85 11.15 22.79 25.84
CA TYR A 85 10.18 21.71 25.65
C TYR A 85 10.83 20.35 25.39
N GLN A 86 12.16 20.27 25.38
CA GLN A 86 12.87 19.01 25.26
C GLN A 86 13.04 18.45 26.67
N ALA A 87 12.21 17.49 27.04
CA ALA A 87 12.31 16.82 28.33
C ALA A 87 13.58 15.96 28.37
N GLY A 88 14.38 16.15 29.42
CA GLY A 88 15.61 15.39 29.67
C GLY A 88 16.87 16.20 29.38
N PHE A 89 17.30 16.98 30.38
CA PHE A 89 18.71 17.29 30.58
C PHE A 89 19.13 16.65 31.92
N PRO A 90 20.23 15.88 31.98
CA PRO A 90 20.95 15.68 33.23
C PRO A 90 21.65 16.97 33.67
#